data_AF-A0A1B8EMU5-F1
#
_entry.id   AF-A0A1B8EMU5-F1
#
_cell.length_a   1.000
_cell.length_b   1.000
_cell.length_c   1.000
_cell.angle_alpha   90.00
_cell.angle_beta   90.00
_cell.angle_gamma   90.00
#
_symmetry.space_group_name_H-M   'P 1'
#
loop_
_entity.id
_entity.type
_entity.pdbx_description
1 polymer ?
#
loop_
_entity_poly.entity_id
_entity_poly.type
_entity_poly.pdbx_seq_one_letter_code
_entity_poly.pdbx_strand_id
1 'polypeptide(L)'
;MSEQLLQATSFIHGAGLAHGDMSSRNIAFTCSNLSYCADEESVLKCVGPPEIDEVTRIDGAPLRQGLPTQMVKAAEWMEWVDEDEEDIRLLDFGETFTQGAEPERIAQPGVLRAPETIFTHKFDYRLDLWRVGIAIYSFVFRGLPLHHMFGDVNDLVAQMINFVEDLPAEWQEKYRDMRLKAGREPLEEEDVHTPIQRVRENSS
;
A
#
# COMPACT_ATOMS: atom_id res chain seq x y z
N MET A 1 -15.48 -3.99 3.84
CA MET A 1 -14.12 -3.43 3.61
C MET A 1 -14.09 -2.21 2.69
N SER A 2 -14.28 -2.34 1.36
CA SER A 2 -14.09 -1.21 0.42
C SER A 2 -15.00 -0.02 0.69
N GLU A 3 -16.27 -0.27 1.03
CA GLU A 3 -17.21 0.77 1.43
C GLU A 3 -16.71 1.56 2.65
N GLN A 4 -16.34 0.87 3.73
CA GLN A 4 -15.83 1.50 4.94
C GLN A 4 -14.54 2.31 4.69
N LEU A 5 -13.64 1.81 3.84
CA LEU A 5 -12.42 2.53 3.48
C LEU A 5 -12.75 3.84 2.74
N LEU A 6 -13.69 3.79 1.80
CA LEU A 6 -14.15 4.97 1.07
C LEU A 6 -14.90 5.96 1.98
N GLN A 7 -15.70 5.47 2.91
CA GLN A 7 -16.37 6.31 3.92
C GLN A 7 -15.35 7.01 4.82
N ALA A 8 -14.35 6.29 5.33
CA ALA A 8 -13.27 6.86 6.13
C ALA A 8 -12.45 7.90 5.35
N THR A 9 -12.13 7.60 4.09
CA THR A 9 -11.43 8.52 3.18
C THR A 9 -12.25 9.79 2.96
N SER A 10 -13.54 9.64 2.65
CA SER A 10 -14.46 10.76 2.45
C SER A 10 -14.60 11.62 3.70
N PHE A 11 -14.63 11.00 4.88
CA PHE A 11 -14.67 11.72 6.16
C PHE A 11 -13.40 12.56 6.38
N ILE A 12 -12.21 11.99 6.17
CA ILE A 12 -10.92 12.69 6.30
C ILE A 12 -10.84 13.86 5.32
N HIS A 13 -11.19 13.62 4.06
CA HIS A 13 -11.20 14.65 3.03
C HIS A 13 -12.23 15.74 3.33
N GLY A 14 -13.40 15.38 3.85
CA GLY A 14 -14.43 16.32 4.29
C GLY A 14 -14.02 17.19 5.47
N ALA A 15 -13.09 16.70 6.31
CA ALA A 15 -12.48 17.47 7.39
C ALA A 15 -11.36 18.43 6.91
N GLY A 16 -11.09 18.51 5.60
CA GLY A 16 -10.02 19.33 5.04
C GLY A 16 -8.63 18.72 5.23
N LEU A 17 -8.56 17.41 5.47
CA LEU A 17 -7.32 16.66 5.66
C LEU A 17 -7.07 15.69 4.50
N ALA A 18 -5.84 15.24 4.40
CA ALA A 18 -5.43 14.07 3.64
C ALA A 18 -4.71 13.12 4.60
N HIS A 19 -4.95 11.81 4.48
CA HIS A 19 -4.27 10.82 5.30
C HIS A 19 -2.78 10.74 4.96
N GLY A 20 -2.45 10.81 3.67
CA GLY A 20 -1.07 10.88 3.16
C GLY A 20 -0.36 9.53 3.05
N ASP A 21 -0.72 8.56 3.89
CA ASP A 21 -0.18 7.20 3.82
C ASP A 21 -1.24 6.08 3.73
N MET A 22 -2.28 6.27 2.90
CA MET A 22 -3.27 5.22 2.67
C MET A 22 -2.60 3.95 2.12
N SER A 23 -2.73 2.81 2.80
CA SER A 23 -2.31 1.51 2.28
C SER A 23 -2.93 0.36 3.09
N SER A 24 -2.91 -0.85 2.56
CA SER A 24 -3.37 -2.04 3.30
C SER A 24 -2.61 -2.29 4.60
N ARG A 25 -1.40 -1.73 4.77
CA ARG A 25 -0.64 -1.81 6.03
C ARG A 25 -1.20 -0.93 7.14
N ASN A 26 -1.91 0.14 6.77
CA ASN A 26 -2.49 1.09 7.70
C ASN A 26 -3.99 0.84 7.89
N ILE A 27 -4.47 -0.36 7.50
CA ILE A 27 -5.84 -0.79 7.68
C ILE A 27 -5.82 -2.02 8.58
N ALA A 28 -6.55 -1.97 9.69
CA ALA A 28 -6.71 -3.09 10.60
C ALA A 28 -8.19 -3.47 10.71
N PHE A 29 -8.43 -4.76 10.89
CA PHE A 29 -9.73 -5.27 11.28
C PHE A 29 -9.95 -5.02 12.76
N THR A 30 -11.19 -4.70 13.13
CA THR A 30 -11.60 -4.69 14.53
C THR A 30 -11.64 -6.10 15.05
N CYS A 31 -11.20 -6.31 16.28
CA CYS A 31 -11.39 -7.59 16.94
C CYS A 31 -12.58 -7.52 17.90
N SER A 32 -13.68 -8.17 17.56
CA SER A 32 -14.84 -8.35 18.44
C SER A 32 -14.42 -9.01 19.76
N ASN A 33 -13.69 -10.12 19.74
CA ASN A 33 -13.31 -10.89 20.95
C ASN A 33 -12.31 -10.17 21.88
N LEU A 34 -11.29 -9.50 21.33
CA LEU A 34 -10.31 -8.73 22.10
C LEU A 34 -10.86 -7.39 22.58
N SER A 35 -11.88 -6.83 21.92
CA SER A 35 -12.47 -5.55 22.34
C SER A 35 -13.10 -5.60 23.74
N TYR A 36 -13.43 -6.80 24.23
CA TYR A 36 -13.95 -7.03 25.58
C TYR A 36 -12.88 -7.46 26.59
N CYS A 37 -11.63 -7.64 26.16
CA CYS A 37 -10.53 -7.97 27.05
C CYS A 37 -10.13 -6.71 27.84
N ALA A 38 -10.47 -6.69 29.13
CA ALA A 38 -10.24 -5.53 30.01
C ALA A 38 -8.87 -5.57 30.71
N ASP A 39 -8.19 -6.72 30.68
CA ASP A 39 -6.93 -6.96 31.39
C ASP A 39 -5.99 -7.89 30.60
N GLU A 40 -4.72 -7.92 31.00
CA GLU A 40 -3.68 -8.73 30.37
C GLU A 40 -4.03 -10.22 30.32
N GLU A 41 -4.62 -10.76 31.39
CA GLU A 41 -4.96 -12.19 31.46
C GLU A 41 -6.01 -12.57 30.41
N SER A 42 -7.01 -11.71 30.20
CA SER A 42 -8.03 -11.90 29.17
C SER A 42 -7.44 -11.85 27.75
N VAL A 43 -6.49 -10.95 27.48
CA VAL A 43 -5.79 -10.89 26.19
C VAL A 43 -4.97 -12.17 25.97
N LEU A 44 -4.18 -12.59 26.97
CA LEU A 44 -3.35 -13.79 26.89
C LEU A 44 -4.17 -15.09 26.79
N LYS A 45 -5.41 -15.12 27.27
CA LYS A 45 -6.33 -16.23 27.00
C LYS A 45 -6.72 -16.32 25.53
N CYS A 46 -6.86 -15.17 24.85
CA CYS A 46 -7.21 -15.13 23.43
C CYS A 46 -6.01 -15.42 22.51
N VAL A 47 -4.84 -14.84 22.79
CA VAL A 47 -3.66 -14.95 21.90
C VAL A 47 -2.63 -15.98 22.37
N GLY A 48 -2.84 -16.58 23.54
CA GLY A 48 -1.88 -17.46 24.20
C GLY A 48 -0.83 -16.69 25.02
N PRO A 49 -0.09 -17.38 25.90
CA PRO A 49 1.05 -16.79 26.61
C PRO A 49 2.20 -16.46 25.64
N PRO A 50 3.03 -15.45 25.92
CA PRO A 50 4.15 -15.10 25.06
C PRO A 50 5.19 -16.24 25.01
N GLU A 51 5.58 -16.63 23.80
CA GLU A 51 6.72 -17.50 23.57
C GLU A 51 8.00 -16.65 23.56
N ILE A 52 8.92 -16.93 24.49
CA ILE A 52 10.13 -16.14 24.70
C ILE A 52 11.37 -17.03 24.51
N ASP A 53 12.26 -16.59 23.63
CA ASP A 53 13.56 -17.20 23.40
C ASP A 53 14.69 -16.31 23.95
N GLU A 54 15.74 -16.93 24.49
CA GLU A 54 16.94 -16.20 24.89
C GLU A 54 17.77 -15.81 23.67
N VAL A 55 18.16 -14.54 23.61
CA VAL A 55 19.08 -14.07 22.58
C VAL A 55 20.48 -14.50 22.98
N THR A 56 21.09 -15.37 22.19
CA THR A 56 22.46 -15.82 22.40
C THR A 56 23.31 -15.53 21.17
N ARG A 57 24.61 -15.32 21.38
CA ARG A 57 25.53 -15.19 20.27
C ARG A 57 25.89 -16.57 19.73
N ILE A 58 25.98 -16.67 18.41
CA ILE A 58 26.38 -17.91 17.72
C ILE A 58 27.77 -18.39 18.18
N ASP A 59 28.65 -17.48 18.58
CA ASP A 59 29.99 -17.77 19.10
C ASP A 59 30.05 -18.06 20.61
N GLY A 60 28.91 -18.05 21.32
CA GLY A 60 28.81 -18.31 22.75
C GLY A 60 29.35 -17.19 23.65
N ALA A 61 29.81 -16.07 23.10
CA ALA A 61 30.28 -14.94 23.89
C ALA A 61 29.12 -14.16 24.52
N PRO A 62 29.37 -13.31 25.54
CA PRO A 62 28.34 -12.44 26.11
C PRO A 62 27.76 -11.46 25.08
N LEU A 63 26.47 -11.17 25.22
CA LEU A 63 25.81 -10.12 24.46
C LEU A 63 26.46 -8.76 24.73
N ARG A 64 26.49 -7.91 23.70
CA ARG A 64 26.95 -6.53 23.86
C ARG A 64 25.94 -5.75 24.70
N GLN A 65 26.44 -4.80 25.47
CA GLN A 65 25.60 -3.86 26.21
C GLN A 65 24.65 -3.13 25.24
N GLY A 66 23.36 -3.11 25.58
CA GLY A 66 22.30 -2.48 24.76
C GLY A 66 21.57 -3.42 23.80
N LEU A 67 21.96 -4.70 23.71
CA LEU A 67 21.18 -5.71 22.99
C LEU A 67 20.09 -6.30 23.89
N PRO A 68 18.90 -6.59 23.35
CA PRO A 68 17.86 -7.31 24.09
C PRO A 68 18.37 -8.71 24.44
N THR A 69 18.07 -9.15 25.66
CA THR A 69 18.43 -10.49 26.15
C THR A 69 17.40 -11.55 25.77
N GLN A 70 16.23 -11.11 25.29
CA GLN A 70 15.10 -11.97 24.97
C GLN A 70 14.47 -11.52 23.65
N MET A 71 13.98 -12.49 22.89
CA MET A 71 13.10 -12.30 21.76
C MET A 71 11.74 -12.86 22.11
N VAL A 72 10.69 -12.10 21.85
CA VAL A 72 9.31 -12.57 21.99
C VAL A 72 8.80 -12.88 20.60
N LYS A 73 8.35 -14.11 20.38
CA LYS A 73 7.74 -14.52 19.11
C LYS A 73 6.44 -13.74 18.91
N ALA A 74 6.14 -13.36 17.67
CA ALA A 74 4.83 -12.80 17.34
C ALA A 74 3.73 -13.80 17.70
N ALA A 75 2.70 -13.33 18.41
CA ALA A 75 1.57 -14.17 18.78
C ALA A 75 0.85 -14.68 17.52
N GLU A 76 0.55 -15.97 17.50
CA GLU A 76 -0.25 -16.59 16.45
C GLU A 76 -1.71 -16.57 16.88
N TRP A 77 -2.58 -15.99 16.04
CA TRP A 77 -4.00 -15.91 16.35
C TRP A 77 -4.78 -16.93 15.54
N MET A 78 -4.70 -18.18 16.00
CA MET A 78 -5.30 -19.34 15.32
C MET A 78 -6.83 -19.41 15.46
N GLU A 79 -7.40 -18.72 16.46
CA GLU A 79 -8.86 -18.62 16.66
C GLU A 79 -9.50 -17.42 15.93
N TRP A 80 -8.77 -16.72 15.06
CA TRP A 80 -9.42 -15.73 14.21
C TRP A 80 -10.35 -16.45 13.22
N VAL A 81 -11.65 -16.30 13.45
CA VAL A 81 -12.70 -16.76 12.54
C VAL A 81 -12.98 -15.58 11.62
N ASP A 82 -12.85 -15.78 10.30
CA ASP A 82 -13.35 -14.83 9.31
C ASP A 82 -14.86 -14.62 9.59
N GLU A 83 -15.22 -13.49 10.21
CA GLU A 83 -16.62 -13.11 10.35
C GLU A 83 -17.19 -12.72 8.97
N ASP A 84 -18.48 -12.98 8.73
CA ASP A 84 -19.13 -12.64 7.46
C ASP A 84 -19.07 -11.13 7.16
N GLU A 85 -19.02 -10.30 8.21
CA GLU A 85 -18.86 -8.85 8.14
C GLU A 85 -17.80 -8.38 9.15
N GLU A 86 -16.63 -7.99 8.64
CA GLU A 86 -15.55 -7.43 9.45
C GLU A 86 -15.46 -5.91 9.28
N ASP A 87 -15.39 -5.23 10.42
CA ASP A 87 -15.23 -3.79 10.53
C ASP A 87 -13.75 -3.43 10.39
N ILE A 88 -13.42 -2.39 9.62
CA ILE A 88 -12.05 -1.89 9.50
C ILE A 88 -11.87 -0.57 10.23
N ARG A 89 -10.64 -0.30 10.65
CA ARG A 89 -10.17 0.99 11.14
C ARG A 89 -8.95 1.40 10.34
N LEU A 90 -8.92 2.68 9.96
CA LEU A 90 -7.74 3.30 9.39
C LEU A 90 -6.82 3.74 10.54
N LEU A 91 -5.54 3.42 10.42
CA LEU A 91 -4.50 3.65 11.40
C LEU A 91 -3.44 4.59 10.83
N ASP A 92 -2.54 5.03 11.72
CA ASP A 92 -1.33 5.77 11.39
C ASP A 92 -1.53 7.08 10.60
N PHE A 93 -1.91 8.12 11.34
CA PHE A 93 -2.05 9.49 10.83
C PHE A 93 -0.74 10.29 10.86
N GLY A 94 0.42 9.63 10.97
CA GLY A 94 1.73 10.29 11.08
C GLY A 94 2.09 11.16 9.87
N GLU A 95 1.60 10.79 8.69
CA GLU A 95 1.82 11.49 7.41
C GLU A 95 0.62 12.37 6.99
N THR A 96 -0.34 12.59 7.89
CA THR A 96 -1.53 13.40 7.61
C THR A 96 -1.17 14.88 7.41
N PHE A 97 -1.79 15.50 6.41
CA PHE A 97 -1.60 16.92 6.10
C PHE A 97 -2.92 17.64 5.81
N THR A 98 -2.90 18.96 5.93
CA THR A 98 -4.06 19.81 5.64
C THR A 98 -4.13 20.11 4.15
N GLN A 99 -5.33 20.07 3.58
CA GLN A 99 -5.57 20.45 2.17
C GLN A 99 -5.16 21.90 1.92
N GLY A 100 -4.39 22.14 0.88
CA GLY A 100 -3.79 23.45 0.55
C GLY A 100 -2.55 23.81 1.37
N ALA A 101 -2.12 22.93 2.28
CA ALA A 101 -0.86 23.03 3.01
C ALA A 101 -0.07 21.72 2.86
N GLU A 102 0.04 21.25 1.62
CA GLU A 102 0.76 20.03 1.26
C GLU A 102 2.24 20.14 1.66
N PRO A 103 2.84 19.07 2.23
CA PRO A 103 4.26 19.05 2.51
C PRO A 103 5.06 19.04 1.21
N GLU A 104 6.33 19.50 1.27
CA GLU A 104 7.20 19.48 0.08
C GLU A 104 7.47 18.06 -0.44
N ARG A 105 7.41 17.07 0.45
CA ARG A 105 7.67 15.66 0.16
C ARG A 105 6.71 14.80 0.94
N ILE A 106 6.37 13.66 0.35
CA ILE A 106 5.58 12.61 0.99
C ILE A 106 6.18 11.25 0.65
N ALA A 107 6.13 10.31 1.60
CA ALA A 107 6.60 8.95 1.36
C ALA A 107 5.75 8.28 0.29
N GLN A 108 6.38 7.78 -0.78
CA GLN A 108 5.70 7.11 -1.90
C GLN A 108 6.44 5.83 -2.30
N PRO A 109 6.29 4.75 -1.51
CA PRO A 109 7.01 3.51 -1.74
C PRO A 109 6.46 2.79 -2.98
N GLY A 110 7.35 2.56 -3.95
CA GLY A 110 7.13 1.73 -5.14
C GLY A 110 5.76 1.88 -5.80
N VAL A 111 4.93 0.85 -5.66
CA VAL A 111 3.63 0.69 -6.32
C VAL A 111 2.54 1.67 -5.84
N LEU A 112 2.75 2.35 -4.71
CA LEU A 112 1.80 3.33 -4.16
C LEU A 112 2.00 4.74 -4.72
N ARG A 113 3.01 4.93 -5.58
CA ARG A 113 3.29 6.24 -6.17
C ARG A 113 2.17 6.64 -7.13
N ALA A 114 1.58 7.80 -6.90
CA ALA A 114 0.51 8.33 -7.73
C ALA A 114 1.06 8.96 -9.02
N PRO A 115 0.35 8.83 -10.17
CA PRO A 115 0.86 9.28 -11.46
C PRO A 115 1.15 10.79 -11.52
N GLU A 116 0.34 11.63 -10.88
CA GLU A 116 0.53 13.07 -10.82
C GLU A 116 1.88 13.46 -10.18
N THR A 117 2.36 12.68 -9.21
CA THR A 117 3.65 12.93 -8.56
C THR A 117 4.83 12.58 -9.46
N ILE A 118 4.64 11.63 -10.39
CA ILE A 118 5.63 11.25 -11.40
C ILE A 118 5.77 12.36 -12.43
N PHE A 119 4.65 12.88 -12.94
CA PHE A 119 4.65 13.80 -14.09
C PHE A 119 4.71 15.28 -13.72
N THR A 120 4.26 15.66 -12.52
CA THR A 120 4.13 17.06 -12.13
C THR A 120 4.99 17.41 -10.91
N HIS A 121 5.45 16.40 -10.16
CA HIS A 121 6.10 16.56 -8.86
C HIS A 121 5.26 17.37 -7.86
N LYS A 122 3.95 17.43 -8.09
CA LYS A 122 2.95 18.01 -7.21
C LYS A 122 1.93 16.94 -6.86
N PHE A 123 1.30 17.11 -5.71
CA PHE A 123 0.22 16.28 -5.24
C PHE A 123 -0.69 17.14 -4.37
N ASP A 124 -1.87 16.61 -4.08
CA ASP A 124 -2.77 17.09 -3.05
C ASP A 124 -3.42 15.88 -2.37
N TYR A 125 -4.49 16.11 -1.61
CA TYR A 125 -5.22 15.06 -0.91
C TYR A 125 -5.72 13.93 -1.82
N ARG A 126 -5.87 14.15 -3.13
CA ARG A 126 -6.34 13.14 -4.09
C ARG A 126 -5.34 12.00 -4.29
N LEU A 127 -4.09 12.16 -3.87
CA LEU A 127 -3.13 11.06 -3.76
C LEU A 127 -3.68 9.89 -2.93
N ASP A 128 -4.47 10.18 -1.89
CA ASP A 128 -5.13 9.14 -1.09
C ASP A 128 -6.04 8.28 -1.96
N LEU A 129 -6.74 8.86 -2.95
CA LEU A 129 -7.70 8.15 -3.80
C LEU A 129 -6.98 7.11 -4.67
N TRP A 130 -5.81 7.46 -5.22
CA TRP A 130 -4.97 6.52 -5.95
C TRP A 130 -4.64 5.30 -5.08
N ARG A 131 -4.15 5.57 -3.86
CA ARG A 131 -3.73 4.52 -2.93
C ARG A 131 -4.89 3.69 -2.39
N VAL A 132 -6.06 4.29 -2.18
CA VAL A 132 -7.30 3.58 -1.85
C VAL A 132 -7.69 2.63 -2.99
N GLY A 133 -7.54 3.03 -4.25
CA GLY A 133 -7.74 2.16 -5.40
C GLY A 133 -6.83 0.93 -5.37
N ILE A 134 -5.54 1.12 -5.07
CA ILE A 134 -4.58 0.01 -4.90
C ILE A 134 -4.98 -0.91 -3.74
N ALA A 135 -5.40 -0.36 -2.59
CA ALA A 135 -5.84 -1.14 -1.44
C ALA A 135 -7.11 -1.96 -1.74
N ILE A 136 -8.11 -1.36 -2.39
CA ILE A 136 -9.34 -2.05 -2.80
C ILE A 136 -9.01 -3.21 -3.75
N TYR A 137 -8.15 -2.99 -4.75
CA TYR A 137 -7.71 -4.06 -5.64
C TYR A 137 -7.08 -5.21 -4.84
N SER A 138 -6.23 -4.88 -3.86
CA SER A 138 -5.57 -5.87 -3.02
C SER A 138 -6.56 -6.72 -2.21
N PHE A 139 -7.62 -6.11 -1.69
CA PHE A 139 -8.68 -6.84 -0.98
C PHE A 139 -9.42 -7.81 -1.88
N VAL A 140 -9.73 -7.40 -3.11
CA VAL A 140 -10.53 -8.22 -4.05
C VAL A 140 -9.71 -9.35 -4.66
N PHE A 141 -8.48 -9.06 -5.09
CA PHE A 141 -7.69 -9.98 -5.91
C PHE A 141 -6.54 -10.65 -5.16
N ARG A 142 -6.35 -10.34 -3.87
CA ARG A 142 -5.26 -10.87 -3.03
C ARG A 142 -3.87 -10.66 -3.66
N GLY A 143 -3.68 -9.54 -4.34
CA GLY A 143 -2.45 -9.18 -5.05
C GLY A 143 -2.34 -7.69 -5.30
N LEU A 144 -1.24 -7.24 -5.89
CA LEU A 144 -1.08 -5.83 -6.28
C LEU A 144 -1.38 -5.68 -7.78
N PRO A 145 -2.03 -4.58 -8.20
CA PRO A 145 -2.30 -4.34 -9.62
C PRO A 145 -1.04 -3.93 -10.38
N LEU A 146 -0.04 -3.40 -9.65
CA LEU A 146 1.22 -2.88 -10.17
C LEU A 146 2.38 -3.56 -9.46
N HIS A 147 3.50 -3.67 -10.16
CA HIS A 147 4.76 -4.22 -9.67
C HIS A 147 5.88 -3.21 -9.86
N HIS A 148 6.67 -2.97 -8.82
CA HIS A 148 7.81 -2.06 -8.88
C HIS A 148 9.11 -2.82 -8.66
N MET A 149 9.47 -3.61 -9.67
CA MET A 149 10.72 -4.37 -9.68
C MET A 149 11.88 -3.41 -10.00
N PHE A 150 12.88 -3.35 -9.12
CA PHE A 150 14.15 -2.62 -9.33
C PHE A 150 14.10 -1.09 -9.48
N GLY A 151 12.97 -0.44 -9.18
CA GLY A 151 12.94 1.02 -9.08
C GLY A 151 12.65 1.78 -10.39
N ASP A 152 12.39 1.10 -11.51
CA ASP A 152 12.16 1.77 -12.78
C ASP A 152 10.75 2.39 -12.86
N VAL A 153 10.71 3.71 -12.94
CA VAL A 153 9.48 4.50 -13.03
C VAL A 153 8.81 4.36 -14.41
N ASN A 154 9.56 4.12 -15.48
CA ASN A 154 8.98 3.92 -16.80
C ASN A 154 8.14 2.63 -16.86
N ASP A 155 8.61 1.57 -16.21
CA ASP A 155 7.86 0.30 -16.14
C ASP A 155 6.60 0.44 -15.29
N LEU A 156 6.67 1.24 -14.22
CA LEU A 156 5.50 1.54 -13.40
C LEU A 156 4.44 2.31 -14.21
N VAL A 157 4.85 3.33 -14.97
CA VAL A 157 3.93 4.10 -15.82
C VAL A 157 3.33 3.22 -16.93
N ALA A 158 4.13 2.37 -17.58
CA ALA A 158 3.63 1.44 -18.59
C ALA A 158 2.56 0.50 -18.01
N GLN A 159 2.76 0.01 -16.78
CA GLN A 159 1.75 -0.79 -16.09
C GLN A 159 0.48 0.03 -15.75
N MET A 160 0.62 1.29 -15.33
CA MET A 160 -0.53 2.18 -15.07
C MET A 160 -1.38 2.36 -16.34
N ILE A 161 -0.75 2.60 -17.49
CA ILE A 161 -1.43 2.74 -18.79
C ILE A 161 -2.22 1.47 -19.13
N ASN A 162 -1.56 0.30 -19.00
CA ASN A 162 -2.17 -0.97 -19.34
C ASN A 162 -3.30 -1.39 -18.38
N PHE A 163 -3.26 -0.92 -17.13
CA PHE A 163 -4.18 -1.35 -16.08
C PHE A 163 -5.36 -0.40 -15.87
N VAL A 164 -5.12 0.92 -15.92
CA VAL A 164 -6.12 1.94 -15.61
C VAL A 164 -6.71 2.51 -16.89
N GLU A 165 -5.96 3.36 -17.58
CA GLU A 165 -6.34 4.03 -18.82
C GLU A 165 -5.11 4.77 -19.42
N ASP A 166 -5.29 5.30 -20.63
CA ASP A 166 -4.28 6.12 -21.29
C ASP A 166 -3.91 7.37 -20.49
N LEU A 167 -2.67 7.85 -20.65
CA LEU A 167 -2.24 9.09 -20.00
C LEU A 167 -3.01 10.30 -20.53
N PRO A 168 -3.37 11.26 -19.66
CA PRO A 168 -3.81 12.59 -20.07
C PRO A 168 -2.84 13.22 -21.07
N ALA A 169 -3.37 13.97 -22.04
CA ALA A 169 -2.59 14.54 -23.14
C ALA A 169 -1.38 15.36 -22.65
N GLU A 170 -1.55 16.11 -21.56
CA GLU A 170 -0.51 16.91 -20.92
C GLU A 170 0.66 16.09 -20.32
N TRP A 171 0.48 14.79 -20.11
CA TRP A 171 1.50 13.88 -19.56
C TRP A 171 2.17 13.03 -20.65
N GLN A 172 1.56 12.90 -21.83
CA GLN A 172 2.09 12.07 -22.91
C GLN A 172 3.46 12.55 -23.40
N GLU A 173 3.66 13.85 -23.63
CA GLU A 173 4.97 14.39 -24.03
C GLU A 173 6.04 14.18 -22.95
N LYS A 174 5.66 14.38 -21.67
CA LYS A 174 6.56 14.15 -20.54
C LYS A 174 6.97 12.68 -20.43
N TYR A 175 6.04 11.76 -20.69
CA TYR A 175 6.33 10.34 -20.70
C TYR A 175 7.29 9.97 -21.85
N ARG A 176 7.08 10.51 -23.06
CA ARG A 176 8.00 10.32 -24.19
C ARG A 176 9.41 10.81 -23.86
N ASP A 177 9.54 12.01 -23.28
CA ASP A 177 10.83 12.54 -22.84
C ASP A 177 11.50 11.68 -21.75
N MET A 178 10.72 11.20 -20.77
CA MET A 178 11.21 10.30 -19.72
C MET A 178 11.76 8.98 -20.30
N ARG A 179 11.07 8.39 -21.29
CA ARG A 179 11.51 7.16 -21.98
C ARG A 179 12.78 7.40 -22.79
N LEU A 180 12.85 8.50 -23.54
CA LEU A 180 14.04 8.88 -24.31
C LEU A 180 15.28 9.07 -23.41
N LYS A 181 15.13 9.76 -22.28
CA LYS A 181 16.21 9.94 -21.29
C LYS A 181 16.68 8.62 -20.68
N ALA A 182 15.79 7.63 -20.57
CA ALA A 182 16.11 6.28 -20.13
C ALA A 182 16.70 5.39 -21.25
N GLY A 183 16.91 5.92 -22.46
CA GLY A 183 17.42 5.16 -23.61
C GLY A 183 16.42 4.15 -24.18
N ARG A 184 15.12 4.33 -23.94
CA ARG A 184 14.05 3.46 -24.45
C ARG A 184 13.54 3.98 -25.80
N GLU A 185 13.23 3.08 -26.72
CA GLU A 185 12.69 3.43 -28.05
C GLU A 185 11.34 4.16 -27.93
N PRO A 186 11.02 5.13 -28.80
CA PRO A 186 9.73 5.82 -28.82
C PRO A 186 8.55 4.84 -28.89
N LEU A 187 7.41 5.15 -28.25
CA LEU A 187 6.18 4.38 -28.51
C LEU A 187 5.70 4.75 -29.92
N GLU A 188 5.43 3.77 -30.77
CA GLU A 188 4.69 4.02 -32.01
C GLU A 188 3.24 4.41 -31.64
N GLU A 189 2.58 5.25 -32.44
CA GLU A 189 1.21 5.73 -32.13
C GLU A 189 0.19 4.60 -31.94
N GLU A 190 0.44 3.41 -32.49
CA GLU A 190 -0.40 2.22 -32.36
C GLU A 190 -0.27 1.50 -31.00
N ASP A 191 0.86 1.66 -30.29
CA ASP A 191 1.11 1.02 -28.98
C ASP A 191 0.39 1.72 -27.82
N VAL A 192 -0.12 2.94 -28.04
CA VAL A 192 -0.83 3.72 -27.02
C VAL A 192 -2.32 3.36 -26.96
N HIS A 193 -2.87 2.71 -27.98
CA HIS A 193 -4.34 2.55 -28.13
C HIS A 193 -4.84 1.10 -28.16
N THR A 194 -4.00 0.13 -27.83
CA THR A 194 -4.39 -1.28 -27.94
C THR A 194 -4.48 -1.96 -26.57
N PRO A 195 -5.68 -2.09 -25.97
CA PRO A 195 -5.90 -3.10 -24.93
C PRO A 195 -5.60 -4.47 -25.55
N ILE A 196 -4.68 -5.24 -24.96
CA ILE A 196 -4.28 -6.56 -25.48
C ILE A 196 -5.47 -7.52 -25.37
N GLN A 197 -6.31 -7.57 -26.41
CA GLN A 197 -7.12 -8.74 -26.75
C GLN A 197 -6.31 -9.64 -27.68
N ARG A 198 -5.26 -10.30 -27.19
CA ARG A 198 -4.67 -11.47 -27.89
C ARG A 198 -4.02 -12.45 -26.92
N VAL A 199 -4.84 -13.19 -26.18
CA VAL A 199 -4.54 -14.59 -25.85
C VAL A 199 -5.84 -15.39 -25.87
N ARG A 200 -6.25 -15.82 -27.06
CA ARG A 200 -6.95 -17.08 -27.31
C ARG A 200 -6.99 -17.28 -28.82
N GLU A 201 -6.77 -18.52 -29.23
CA GLU A 201 -6.70 -19.02 -30.62
C GLU A 201 -5.30 -19.02 -31.23
N ASN A 202 -4.52 -20.03 -30.84
CA ASN A 202 -3.96 -21.00 -31.79
C ASN A 202 -3.52 -22.25 -31.02
N SER A 203 -4.46 -23.17 -30.89
CA SER A 203 -4.20 -24.59 -30.64
C SER A 203 -5.32 -25.38 -31.30
N SER A 204 -5.12 -25.71 -32.56
CA SER A 204 -5.77 -26.79 -33.29
C SER A 204 -4.77 -27.31 -34.31
#